data_AF-A0A9X2QC95-F1
#
_entry.id   AF-A0A9X2QC95-F1
#
_cell.length_a   1.000
_cell.length_b   1.000
_cell.length_c   1.000
_cell.angle_alpha   90.00
_cell.angle_beta   90.00
_cell.angle_gamma   90.00
#
_symmetry.space_group_name_H-M   'P 1'
#
loop_
_entity.id
_entity.type
_entity.pdbx_description
1 polymer ?
#
loop_
_entity_poly.entity_id
_entity_poly.type
_entity_poly.pdbx_seq_one_letter_code
_entity_poly.pdbx_strand_id
1 'polypeptide(L)'
;MLVLAILLAAAAPATTQEYEGKAAFEALADQADRRCPARRIRSITPGDLDFAQEEFQAQLTQLDRKRLNAANTADARCADQNGLACQANATLQAMHETHLLTRFSAYLCAHPAPGH
;
A
#
# COMPACT_ATOMS: atom_id res chain seq x y z
N MET A 1 24.85 54.24 -3.87
CA MET A 1 23.71 53.52 -4.45
C MET A 1 23.98 52.03 -4.30
N LEU A 2 23.22 51.33 -3.45
CA LEU A 2 23.38 49.89 -3.18
C LEU A 2 22.00 49.26 -3.36
N VAL A 3 21.79 48.56 -4.46
CA VAL A 3 20.49 47.95 -4.79
C VAL A 3 20.49 46.53 -4.22
N LEU A 4 19.72 46.33 -3.14
CA LEU A 4 19.41 45.01 -2.60
C LEU A 4 18.52 44.27 -3.59
N ALA A 5 19.03 43.21 -4.22
CA ALA A 5 18.22 42.27 -4.98
C ALA A 5 17.68 41.19 -4.02
N ILE A 6 16.42 41.33 -3.60
CA ILE A 6 15.71 40.30 -2.85
C ILE A 6 15.22 39.27 -3.87
N LEU A 7 15.87 38.11 -3.93
CA LEU A 7 15.37 36.96 -4.67
C LEU A 7 14.20 36.36 -3.89
N LEU A 8 12.97 36.60 -4.36
CA LEU A 8 11.80 35.85 -3.93
C LEU A 8 11.94 34.42 -4.46
N ALA A 9 12.39 33.50 -3.60
CA ALA A 9 12.22 32.08 -3.82
C ALA A 9 10.71 31.80 -3.74
N ALA A 10 10.07 31.67 -4.91
CA ALA A 10 8.71 31.18 -5.02
C ALA A 10 8.66 29.78 -4.39
N ALA A 11 8.07 29.67 -3.20
CA ALA A 11 7.71 28.39 -2.61
C ALA A 11 6.62 27.78 -3.52
N ALA A 12 7.05 26.95 -4.47
CA ALA A 12 6.12 26.10 -5.20
C ALA A 12 5.35 25.25 -4.18
N PRO A 13 4.02 25.10 -4.32
CA PRO A 13 3.28 24.22 -3.44
C PRO A 13 3.88 22.82 -3.59
N ALA A 14 4.25 22.20 -2.48
CA ALA A 14 4.57 20.79 -2.47
C ALA A 14 3.31 20.04 -2.91
N THR A 15 3.22 19.71 -4.19
CA THR A 15 2.25 18.75 -4.67
C THR A 15 2.57 17.47 -3.91
N THR A 16 1.75 17.12 -2.92
CA THR A 16 1.80 15.81 -2.27
C THR A 16 1.62 14.80 -3.38
N GLN A 17 2.74 14.22 -3.83
CA GLN A 17 2.74 13.20 -4.85
C GLN A 17 1.97 12.02 -4.25
N GLU A 18 0.72 11.84 -4.67
CA GLU A 18 -0.04 10.66 -4.30
C GLU A 18 0.70 9.47 -4.90
N TYR A 19 1.31 8.68 -4.02
CA TYR A 19 1.92 7.42 -4.40
C TYR A 19 0.80 6.47 -4.83
N GLU A 20 1.00 5.85 -5.98
CA GLU A 20 0.07 4.88 -6.54
C GLU A 20 -0.13 3.70 -5.57
N GLY A 21 -1.38 3.27 -5.38
CA GLY A 21 -1.75 2.33 -4.33
C GLY A 21 -2.20 2.96 -3.01
N LYS A 22 -2.05 4.29 -2.82
CA LYS A 22 -2.64 5.01 -1.66
C LYS A 22 -4.15 4.75 -1.53
N ALA A 23 -4.89 4.81 -2.62
CA ALA A 23 -6.33 4.55 -2.61
C ALA A 23 -6.67 3.11 -2.18
N ALA A 24 -5.85 2.13 -2.59
CA ALA A 24 -6.03 0.74 -2.17
C ALA A 24 -5.69 0.53 -0.69
N PHE A 25 -4.65 1.21 -0.17
CA PHE A 25 -4.34 1.22 1.26
C PHE A 25 -5.45 1.85 2.10
N GLU A 26 -5.98 3.00 1.67
CA GLU A 26 -7.12 3.65 2.34
C GLU A 26 -8.37 2.76 2.31
N ALA A 27 -8.66 2.12 1.18
CA ALA A 27 -9.78 1.19 1.07
C ALA A 27 -9.60 -0.03 1.99
N LEU A 28 -8.37 -0.56 2.11
CA LEU A 28 -8.05 -1.62 3.06
C LEU A 28 -8.28 -1.16 4.51
N ALA A 29 -7.78 0.02 4.85
CA ALA A 29 -7.92 0.62 6.16
C ALA A 29 -9.40 0.80 6.53
N ASP A 30 -10.21 1.34 5.62
CA ASP A 30 -11.66 1.48 5.82
C ASP A 30 -12.38 0.15 6.02
N GLN A 31 -11.97 -0.91 5.32
CA GLN A 31 -12.53 -2.24 5.52
C GLN A 31 -12.12 -2.81 6.88
N ALA A 32 -10.86 -2.62 7.29
CA ALA A 32 -10.33 -3.10 8.54
C ALA A 32 -10.88 -2.34 9.75
N ASP A 33 -11.05 -1.01 9.67
CA ASP A 33 -11.63 -0.20 10.74
C ASP A 33 -13.05 -0.65 11.10
N ARG A 34 -13.82 -1.07 10.08
CA ARG A 34 -15.17 -1.61 10.26
C ARG A 34 -15.18 -3.04 10.81
N ARG A 35 -14.22 -3.88 10.40
CA ARG A 35 -14.22 -5.33 10.69
C ARG A 35 -13.42 -5.70 11.94
N CYS A 36 -12.30 -5.04 12.17
CA CYS A 36 -11.36 -5.33 13.25
C CYS A 36 -10.58 -4.05 13.65
N PRO A 37 -11.24 -3.06 14.29
CA PRO A 37 -10.63 -1.75 14.61
C PRO A 37 -9.38 -1.85 15.50
N ALA A 38 -9.26 -2.92 16.29
CA ALA A 38 -8.07 -3.18 17.10
C ALA A 38 -6.78 -3.36 16.27
N ARG A 39 -6.88 -3.68 14.98
CA ARG A 39 -5.71 -3.83 14.08
C ARG A 39 -5.07 -2.51 13.69
N ARG A 40 -5.80 -1.38 13.78
CA ARG A 40 -5.29 -0.03 13.52
C ARG A 40 -4.45 0.08 12.25
N ILE A 41 -4.96 -0.40 11.12
CA ILE A 41 -4.24 -0.41 9.83
C ILE A 41 -3.74 0.99 9.43
N ARG A 42 -4.47 2.05 9.80
CA ARG A 42 -4.06 3.44 9.57
C ARG A 42 -2.78 3.86 10.30
N SER A 43 -2.36 3.12 11.32
CA SER A 43 -1.16 3.43 12.12
C SER A 43 0.09 2.68 11.69
N ILE A 44 -0.02 1.77 10.72
CA ILE A 44 1.13 1.07 10.13
C ILE A 44 1.49 1.68 8.78
N THR A 45 2.69 1.39 8.30
CA THR A 45 3.11 1.71 6.95
C THR A 45 2.66 0.62 5.97
N PRO A 46 2.52 0.91 4.67
CA PRO A 46 2.23 -0.13 3.69
C PRO A 46 3.25 -1.28 3.73
N GLY A 47 4.53 -0.99 3.97
CA GLY A 47 5.59 -2.01 4.05
C GLY A 47 5.38 -3.02 5.19
N ASP A 48 4.69 -2.64 6.26
CA ASP A 48 4.36 -3.57 7.37
C ASP A 48 3.35 -4.64 6.96
N LEU A 49 2.70 -4.50 5.79
CA LEU A 49 1.76 -5.48 5.25
C LEU A 49 2.43 -6.57 4.41
N ASP A 50 3.69 -6.40 4.02
CA ASP A 50 4.38 -7.26 3.04
C ASP A 50 4.29 -8.76 3.42
N PHE A 51 4.69 -9.10 4.64
CA PHE A 51 4.60 -10.48 5.15
C PHE A 51 3.17 -11.03 5.13
N ALA A 52 2.19 -10.25 5.58
CA ALA A 52 0.79 -10.69 5.58
C ALA A 52 0.24 -10.85 4.15
N GLN A 53 0.69 -10.03 3.20
CA GLN A 53 0.34 -10.18 1.80
C GLN A 53 0.92 -11.47 1.21
N GLU A 54 2.17 -11.81 1.52
CA GLU A 54 2.79 -13.07 1.08
C GLU A 54 2.02 -14.28 1.60
N GLU A 55 1.72 -14.31 2.90
CA GLU A 55 0.96 -15.42 3.51
C GLU A 55 -0.46 -15.54 2.96
N PHE A 56 -1.17 -14.41 2.77
CA PHE A 56 -2.47 -14.41 2.13
C PHE A 56 -2.40 -14.95 0.69
N GLN A 57 -1.41 -14.50 -0.07
CA GLN A 57 -1.20 -14.96 -1.45
C GLN A 57 -0.91 -16.46 -1.52
N ALA A 58 -0.26 -17.05 -0.51
CA ALA A 58 -0.01 -18.48 -0.44
C ALA A 58 -1.30 -19.31 -0.28
N GLN A 59 -2.38 -18.70 0.24
CA GLN A 59 -3.68 -19.35 0.43
C GLN A 59 -4.64 -19.17 -0.76
N LEU A 60 -4.24 -18.40 -1.78
CA LEU A 60 -5.07 -18.18 -2.96
C LEU A 60 -5.21 -19.45 -3.79
N THR A 61 -6.36 -19.56 -4.45
CA THR A 61 -6.52 -20.56 -5.52
C THR A 61 -5.53 -20.26 -6.64
N GLN A 62 -5.17 -21.28 -7.44
CA GLN A 62 -4.28 -21.07 -8.59
C GLN A 62 -4.81 -20.02 -9.57
N LEU A 63 -6.13 -19.97 -9.77
CA LEU A 63 -6.77 -19.00 -10.66
C LEU A 63 -6.64 -17.57 -10.12
N ASP A 64 -6.94 -17.35 -8.84
CA ASP A 64 -6.83 -16.03 -8.22
C ASP A 64 -5.37 -15.56 -8.18
N ARG A 65 -4.44 -16.47 -7.81
CA ARG A 65 -3.01 -16.18 -7.82
C ARG A 65 -2.52 -15.80 -9.21
N LYS A 66 -2.96 -16.51 -10.27
CA LYS A 66 -2.61 -16.17 -11.65
C LYS A 66 -3.13 -14.77 -12.05
N ARG A 67 -4.37 -14.44 -11.66
CA ARG A 67 -4.95 -13.12 -11.92
C ARG A 67 -4.22 -12.01 -11.18
N LEU A 68 -3.93 -12.23 -9.89
CA LEU A 68 -3.15 -11.31 -9.08
C LEU A 68 -1.76 -11.07 -9.69
N ASN A 69 -1.03 -12.13 -10.03
CA ASN A 69 0.30 -12.02 -10.62
C ASN A 69 0.28 -11.28 -11.98
N ALA A 70 -0.80 -11.42 -12.76
CA ALA A 70 -0.94 -10.69 -14.02
C ALA A 70 -1.17 -9.18 -13.82
N ALA A 71 -1.85 -8.79 -12.73
CA ALA A 71 -2.09 -7.39 -12.39
C ALA A 71 -0.94 -6.76 -11.57
N ASN A 72 -0.21 -7.58 -10.81
CA ASN A 72 0.84 -7.10 -9.93
C ASN A 72 2.10 -6.77 -10.72
N THR A 73 2.34 -5.48 -10.93
CA THR A 73 3.49 -4.93 -11.68
C THR A 73 4.63 -4.48 -10.77
N ALA A 74 4.57 -4.83 -9.49
CA ALA A 74 5.46 -4.29 -8.46
C ALA A 74 6.94 -4.54 -8.74
N ASP A 75 7.32 -5.75 -9.20
CA ASP A 75 8.71 -6.09 -9.54
C ASP A 75 9.33 -5.11 -10.55
N ALA A 76 8.59 -4.76 -11.61
CA ALA A 76 9.08 -3.83 -12.62
C ALA A 76 9.07 -2.38 -12.15
N ARG A 77 8.06 -1.98 -11.37
CA ARG A 77 7.85 -0.58 -10.96
C ARG A 77 8.69 -0.16 -9.78
N CYS A 78 9.02 -1.10 -8.90
CA CYS A 78 9.73 -0.88 -7.65
C CYS A 78 11.20 -1.33 -7.72
N ALA A 79 11.70 -1.76 -8.89
CA ALA A 79 13.05 -2.32 -9.05
C ALA A 79 14.17 -1.41 -8.50
N ASP A 80 14.05 -0.09 -8.69
CA ASP A 80 15.05 0.89 -8.26
C ASP A 80 14.74 1.53 -6.88
N GLN A 81 13.72 1.02 -6.18
CA GLN A 81 13.28 1.56 -4.89
C GLN A 81 13.73 0.66 -3.74
N ASN A 82 14.27 1.29 -2.69
CA ASN A 82 14.60 0.59 -1.45
C ASN A 82 13.37 0.49 -0.54
N GLY A 83 13.22 -0.65 0.13
CA GLY A 83 12.17 -0.90 1.12
C GLY A 83 10.88 -1.48 0.55
N LEU A 84 10.01 -1.95 1.45
CA LEU A 84 8.85 -2.76 1.10
C LEU A 84 7.58 -1.92 0.78
N ALA A 85 7.60 -0.62 1.08
CA ALA A 85 6.39 0.21 0.93
C ALA A 85 5.91 0.32 -0.53
N CYS A 86 6.84 0.42 -1.50
CA CYS A 86 6.47 0.43 -2.93
C CYS A 86 5.83 -0.89 -3.34
N GLN A 87 6.50 -2.00 -3.01
CA GLN A 87 6.06 -3.37 -3.32
C GLN A 87 4.68 -3.65 -2.73
N ALA A 88 4.49 -3.32 -1.45
CA ALA A 88 3.24 -3.55 -0.75
C ALA A 88 2.09 -2.70 -1.32
N ASN A 89 2.32 -1.43 -1.66
CA ASN A 89 1.30 -0.57 -2.27
C ASN A 89 0.89 -1.05 -3.67
N ALA A 90 1.86 -1.43 -4.50
CA ALA A 90 1.57 -1.99 -5.83
C ALA A 90 0.81 -3.32 -5.73
N THR A 91 1.15 -4.14 -4.74
CA THR A 91 0.41 -5.37 -4.44
C THR A 91 -1.01 -5.09 -3.95
N LEU A 92 -1.23 -4.09 -3.08
CA LEU A 92 -2.58 -3.69 -2.67
C LEU A 92 -3.42 -3.19 -3.85
N GLN A 93 -2.81 -2.40 -4.73
CA GLN A 93 -3.47 -1.94 -5.95
C GLN A 93 -3.91 -3.12 -6.82
N ALA A 94 -3.03 -4.10 -7.04
CA ALA A 94 -3.38 -5.31 -7.78
C ALA A 94 -4.47 -6.14 -7.09
N MET A 95 -4.45 -6.24 -5.76
CA MET A 95 -5.52 -6.88 -4.98
C MET A 95 -6.85 -6.13 -5.11
N HIS A 96 -6.82 -4.80 -5.20
CA HIS A 96 -8.01 -3.99 -5.42
C HIS A 96 -8.61 -4.25 -6.81
N GLU A 97 -7.78 -4.23 -7.86
CA GLU A 97 -8.19 -4.48 -9.25
C GLU A 97 -8.70 -5.90 -9.49
N THR A 98 -8.17 -6.87 -8.73
CA THR A 98 -8.59 -8.28 -8.81
C THR A 98 -9.67 -8.66 -7.81
N HIS A 99 -10.27 -7.68 -7.12
CA HIS A 99 -11.31 -7.86 -6.10
C HIS A 99 -10.90 -8.76 -4.91
N LEU A 100 -9.60 -8.88 -4.64
CA LEU A 100 -9.04 -9.63 -3.51
C LEU A 100 -8.92 -8.78 -2.24
N LEU A 101 -9.00 -7.44 -2.32
CA LEU A 101 -8.80 -6.55 -1.18
C LEU A 101 -9.72 -6.86 0.02
N THR A 102 -11.01 -7.14 -0.23
CA THR A 102 -11.97 -7.51 0.81
C THR A 102 -11.61 -8.84 1.50
N ARG A 103 -11.08 -9.80 0.74
CA ARG A 103 -10.61 -11.09 1.29
C ARG A 103 -9.32 -10.89 2.09
N PHE A 104 -8.43 -10.02 1.63
CA PHE A 104 -7.22 -9.66 2.36
C PHE A 104 -7.53 -8.95 3.68
N SER A 105 -8.48 -8.00 3.69
CA SER A 105 -8.98 -7.38 4.93
C SER A 105 -9.51 -8.41 5.92
N ALA A 106 -10.33 -9.36 5.44
CA ALA A 106 -10.83 -10.45 6.27
C ALA A 106 -9.70 -11.33 6.83
N TYR A 107 -8.67 -11.60 6.04
CA TYR A 107 -7.49 -12.35 6.45
C TYR A 107 -6.72 -11.62 7.56
N LEU A 108 -6.44 -10.32 7.41
CA LEU A 108 -5.76 -9.50 8.43
C LEU A 108 -6.49 -9.43 9.77
N CYS A 109 -7.83 -9.52 9.73
CA CYS A 109 -8.65 -9.55 10.94
C CYS A 109 -8.64 -10.92 11.64
N ALA A 110 -8.38 -12.00 10.90
CA ALA A 110 -8.34 -13.36 11.44
C ALA A 110 -6.92 -13.78 11.89
N HIS A 111 -5.88 -13.12 11.36
CA HIS A 111 -4.49 -13.43 11.63
C HIS A 111 -3.78 -12.18 12.18
N PRO A 112 -3.56 -12.11 13.51
CA PRO A 112 -2.76 -11.04 14.08
C PRO A 112 -1.33 -11.12 13.54
N ALA A 113 -0.68 -9.97 13.39
CA ALA A 113 0.72 -9.94 13.02
C ALA A 113 1.53 -10.67 14.11
N PRO A 114 2.51 -11.52 13.74
CA PRO A 114 3.33 -12.19 14.74
C PRO A 114 4.05 -11.16 15.63
N GLY A 115 3.82 -11.22 16.94
CA GLY A 115 4.52 -10.38 17.93
C GLY A 115 3.72 -9.27 18.62
N HIS A 116 2.40 -9.39 18.76
CA HIS A 116 1.60 -8.55 19.67
C HIS A 116 0.93 -9.38 20.76
#